data_AF-A0A174D8H0-F1
#
_entry.id   AF-A0A174D8H0-F1
#
_cell.length_a   1.000
_cell.length_b   1.000
_cell.length_c   1.000
_cell.angle_alpha   90.00
_cell.angle_beta   90.00
_cell.angle_gamma   90.00
#
_symmetry.space_group_name_H-M   'P 1'
#
loop_
_entity.id
_entity.type
_entity.pdbx_description
1 polymer ?
#
loop_
_entity_poly.entity_id
_entity_poly.type
_entity_poly.pdbx_seq_one_letter_code
_entity_poly.pdbx_strand_id
1 'polypeptide(L)' 'MTKSISKLRIAERKKVIVKRIDKLEQFILEGNTNSLARKAFEINLIHLREEYKELEILERSFEIEET' A
#
# COMPACT_ATOMS: atom_id res chain seq x y z
N MET A 1 17.52 17.86 -2.24
CA MET A 1 16.15 18.28 -2.64
C MET A 1 15.31 17.03 -2.83
N THR A 2 14.69 16.54 -1.76
CA THR A 2 13.64 15.52 -1.86
C THR A 2 12.53 16.10 -2.71
N LYS A 3 12.25 15.51 -3.88
CA LYS A 3 11.13 15.91 -4.73
C LYS A 3 9.87 15.79 -3.88
N SER A 4 9.28 16.92 -3.48
CA SER A 4 8.00 16.94 -2.79
C SER A 4 6.99 16.17 -3.65
N ILE A 5 6.51 15.05 -3.12
CA ILE A 5 5.46 14.27 -3.76
C ILE A 5 4.16 15.06 -3.56
N SER A 6 3.38 15.27 -4.62
CA SER A 6 2.12 16.00 -4.49
C SER A 6 1.03 15.14 -3.84
N LYS A 7 0.04 15.76 -3.17
CA LYS A 7 -1.17 15.09 -2.64
C LYS A 7 -1.83 14.19 -3.69
N LEU A 8 -1.93 14.67 -4.94
CA LEU A 8 -2.45 13.89 -6.07
C LEU A 8 -1.68 12.57 -6.31
N ARG A 9 -0.34 12.63 -6.29
CA ARG A 9 0.50 11.43 -6.45
C ARG A 9 0.37 10.47 -5.27
N ILE A 10 0.18 10.98 -4.05
CA ILE A 10 -0.08 10.15 -2.87
C ILE A 10 -1.39 9.39 -3.06
N ALA A 11 -2.47 10.09 -3.41
CA ALA A 11 -3.78 9.49 -3.63
C ALA A 11 -3.76 8.42 -4.74
N GLU A 12 -3.09 8.70 -5.86
CA GLU A 12 -2.90 7.73 -6.94
C GLU A 12 -2.17 6.47 -6.45
N ARG A 13 -1.11 6.64 -5.65
CA ARG A 13 -0.31 5.52 -5.14
C ARG A 13 -1.07 4.70 -4.11
N LYS A 14 -1.79 5.34 -3.18
CA LYS A 14 -2.71 4.68 -2.24
C LYS A 14 -3.73 3.81 -2.99
N LYS A 15 -4.33 4.32 -4.07
CA LYS A 15 -5.28 3.57 -4.90
C LYS A 15 -4.65 2.34 -5.58
N VAL A 16 -3.40 2.44 -6.02
CA VAL A 16 -2.66 1.30 -6.59
C VAL A 16 -2.39 0.24 -5.52
N ILE A 17 -1.96 0.66 -4.33
CA ILE A 17 -1.67 -0.24 -3.20
C ILE A 17 -2.93 -1.01 -2.78
N VAL A 18 -4.06 -0.33 -2.59
CA VAL A 18 -5.33 -0.98 -2.24
C VAL A 18 -5.70 -2.06 -3.24
N LYS A 19 -5.65 -1.76 -4.55
CA LYS A 19 -5.91 -2.77 -5.59
C LYS A 19 -4.96 -3.97 -5.54
N ARG A 20 -3.71 -3.78 -5.11
CA ARG A 20 -2.74 -4.88 -4.98
C ARG A 20 -3.04 -5.72 -3.73
N ILE A 21 -3.42 -5.08 -2.63
CA ILE A 21 -3.87 -5.75 -1.41
C ILE A 21 -5.08 -6.63 -1.73
N ASP A 22 -6.13 -6.06 -2.34
CA ASP A 22 -7.35 -6.80 -2.67
C ASP A 22 -7.06 -8.07 -3.49
N LYS A 23 -6.20 -7.95 -4.50
CA LYS A 23 -5.79 -9.08 -5.34
C LYS A 23 -5.02 -10.15 -4.56
N LEU A 24 -4.08 -9.74 -3.69
CA LEU A 24 -3.30 -10.69 -2.89
C LEU A 24 -4.17 -11.39 -1.87
N GLU A 25 -5.11 -10.69 -1.23
CA GLU A 25 -6.08 -11.28 -0.31
C GLU A 25 -6.96 -12.31 -1.02
N GLN A 26 -7.46 -11.98 -2.22
CA GLN A 26 -8.19 -12.94 -3.07
C GLN A 26 -7.34 -14.19 -3.37
N PHE A 27 -6.10 -14.03 -3.83
CA PHE A 27 -5.22 -15.18 -4.14
C PHE A 27 -4.90 -16.07 -2.94
N ILE A 28 -4.80 -15.49 -1.74
CA ILE A 28 -4.57 -16.24 -0.50
C ILE A 28 -5.85 -16.97 -0.05
N LEU A 29 -7.01 -16.31 -0.16
CA LEU A 29 -8.30 -16.88 0.22
C LEU A 29 -8.75 -18.03 -0.69
N GLU A 30 -8.49 -17.91 -2.00
CA GLU A 30 -8.83 -18.94 -2.99
C GLU A 30 -8.10 -20.28 -2.75
N GLY A 31 -7.02 -20.29 -1.94
CA GLY A 31 -6.34 -21.51 -1.51
C GLY A 31 -5.64 -22.32 -2.63
N ASN A 32 -5.64 -21.81 -3.86
CA ASN A 32 -5.01 -22.36 -5.06
C ASN A 32 -3.46 -22.28 -4.99
N THR A 33 -2.93 -21.39 -4.16
CA THR A 33 -1.50 -21.08 -4.11
C THR A 33 -0.71 -22.08 -3.27
N ASN A 34 0.41 -22.57 -3.81
CA ASN A 34 1.32 -23.43 -3.05
C ASN A 34 1.86 -22.70 -1.79
N SER A 35 2.30 -23.46 -0.79
CA SER A 35 2.66 -22.93 0.53
C SER A 35 3.78 -21.88 0.51
N LEU A 36 4.72 -21.97 -0.45
CA LEU A 36 5.79 -20.98 -0.63
C LEU A 36 5.28 -19.67 -1.25
N ALA A 37 4.48 -19.75 -2.30
CA ALA A 37 3.85 -18.60 -2.94
C ALA A 37 2.92 -17.87 -1.96
N ARG A 38 2.14 -18.62 -1.18
CA ARG A 38 1.27 -18.07 -0.13
C ARG A 38 2.07 -17.25 0.89
N LYS A 39 3.17 -17.79 1.42
CA LYS A 39 4.06 -17.04 2.34
C LYS A 39 4.62 -15.78 1.70
N ALA A 40 5.03 -15.84 0.43
CA ALA A 40 5.52 -14.66 -0.29
C ALA A 40 4.42 -13.60 -0.49
N PHE A 41 3.17 -14.02 -0.71
CA PHE A 41 2.03 -13.12 -0.80
C PHE A 41 1.68 -12.49 0.55
N GLU A 42 1.73 -13.26 1.64
CA GLU A 42 1.52 -12.77 3.00
C GLU A 42 2.59 -11.73 3.39
N ILE A 43 3.87 -11.96 3.06
CA ILE A 43 4.95 -10.99 3.26
C ILE A 43 4.71 -9.72 2.43
N ASN A 44 4.31 -9.86 1.16
CA ASN A 44 3.97 -8.71 0.32
C ASN A 44 2.79 -7.90 0.88
N LEU A 45 1.77 -8.56 1.44
CA LEU A 45 0.64 -7.88 2.08
C LEU A 45 1.07 -7.02 3.26
N ILE A 46 2.00 -7.51 4.08
CA ILE A 46 2.56 -6.75 5.21
C ILE A 46 3.22 -5.47 4.69
N HIS A 47 4.14 -5.58 3.73
CA HIS A 47 4.84 -4.43 3.18
C HIS A 47 3.90 -3.41 2.52
N LEU A 48 2.87 -3.88 1.79
CA LEU A 48 1.90 -2.99 1.16
C LEU A 48 1.07 -2.21 2.19
N ARG A 49 0.70 -2.83 3.31
CA ARG A 49 -0.02 -2.17 4.40
C ARG A 49 0.87 -1.16 5.12
N GLU A 50 2.15 -1.46 5.30
CA GLU A 50 3.14 -0.52 5.84
C GLU A 50 3.33 0.68 4.91
N GLU A 51 3.54 0.46 3.60
CA GLU A 51 3.67 1.53 2.60
C GLU A 51 2.41 2.41 2.58
N TYR A 52 1.22 1.82 2.68
CA TYR A 52 -0.03 2.59 2.74
C TYR A 52 -0.08 3.49 3.98
N LYS A 53 0.31 2.97 5.15
CA LYS A 53 0.34 3.73 6.41
C LYS A 53 1.36 4.88 6.35
N GLU A 54 2.51 4.67 5.73
CA GLU A 54 3.51 5.74 5.50
C GLU A 54 2.94 6.84 4.60
N LEU A 55 2.19 6.48 3.56
CA LEU A 55 1.51 7.44 2.70
C LEU A 55 0.39 8.20 3.43
N GLU A 56 -0.33 7.57 4.37
CA GLU A 56 -1.31 8.27 5.22
C GLU A 56 -0.64 9.29 6.14
N ILE A 57 0.52 8.95 6.73
CA ILE A 57 1.28 9.88 7.57
C ILE A 57 1.76 11.07 6.72
N LEU A 58 2.28 10.80 5.52
CA LEU A 58 2.74 11.83 4.61
C LEU A 58 1.59 12.71 4.11
N GLU A 59 0.43 12.14 3.81
CA GLU A 59 -0.77 12.91 3.42
C GLU A 59 -1.20 13.87 4.52
N ARG A 60 -1.23 13.40 5.78
CA ARG A 60 -1.56 14.24 6.95
C ARG A 60 -0.55 15.35 7.21
N SER A 61 0.74 15.15 6.92
CA SER A 61 1.72 16.24 7.10
C SER A 61 1.44 17.41 6.16
N PHE A 62 0.91 17.16 4.96
CA PHE A 62 0.47 18.22 4.05
C PHE A 62 -0.83 18.90 4.49
N GLU A 63 -1.65 18.28 5.34
CA GLU A 63 -2.83 18.94 5.91
C GLU A 63 -2.41 19.91 7.03
N ILE A 64 -1.42 19.51 7.84
CA ILE A 64 -0.88 20.34 8.93
C ILE A 64 -0.13 21.55 8.37
N GLU A 65 0.66 21.41 7.30
CA GLU A 65 1.39 22.54 6.67
C GLU A 65 0.48 23.57 5.99
N GLU A 66 -0.78 23.23 5.68
CA GLU A 66 -1.76 24.15 5.09
C GLU A 66 -2.59 24.92 6.15
N THR A 67 -2.39 24.66 7.45
CA THR A 67 -3.14 25.30 8.56
C THR A 67 -2.32 26.38 9.26
#